data_AF-A0A443SLU8-F1
#
_entry.id   AF-A0A443SLU8-F1
#
_cell.length_a   1.000
_cell.length_b   1.000
_cell.length_c   1.000
_cell.angle_alpha   90.00
_cell.angle_beta   90.00
_cell.angle_gamma   90.00
#
_symmetry.space_group_name_H-M   'P 1'
#
loop_
_entity.id
_entity.type
_entity.pdbx_description
1 polymer ?
#
loop_
_entity_poly.entity_id
_entity_poly.type
_entity_poly.pdbx_seq_one_letter_code
_entity_poly.pdbx_strand_id
1 'polypeptide(L)'
;MNRNLFKVQCRPDDYIFTFILINTSIVIISVSAADPRLIIYPGDINFGILLNVHKNGNESDCGVQLDPRSIHNGMAAVWATHQINSRKESLSNLNLGIYLYDTCSMSNFAERQTVRLIAHLDDIQAKVCRNNKEPPLFVFV
;
A
#
# COMPACT_ATOMS: atom_id res chain seq x y z
N MET A 1 5.99 -31.00 1.44
CA MET A 1 5.48 -29.65 1.76
C MET A 1 6.32 -28.64 1.00
N ASN A 2 5.79 -28.14 -0.12
CA ASN A 2 6.52 -27.32 -1.09
C ASN A 2 6.49 -25.86 -0.62
N ARG A 3 7.59 -25.35 -0.05
CA ARG A 3 7.70 -23.94 0.33
C ARG A 3 8.03 -23.14 -0.93
N ASN A 4 6.99 -22.69 -1.63
CA ASN A 4 7.12 -21.59 -2.57
C ASN A 4 7.48 -20.35 -1.75
N LEU A 5 8.79 -20.07 -1.64
CA LEU A 5 9.29 -18.81 -1.11
C LEU A 5 8.72 -17.69 -1.96
N PHE A 6 7.90 -16.83 -1.35
CA PHE A 6 7.52 -15.55 -1.92
C PHE A 6 8.80 -14.78 -2.24
N LYS A 7 9.15 -14.70 -3.53
CA LYS A 7 10.28 -13.91 -4.00
C LYS A 7 9.77 -12.49 -4.21
N VAL A 8 9.91 -11.65 -3.19
CA VAL A 8 9.68 -10.21 -3.32
C VAL A 8 10.87 -9.65 -4.10
N GLN A 9 10.75 -9.60 -5.43
CA GLN A 9 11.77 -9.02 -6.30
C GLN A 9 11.51 -7.51 -6.39
N CYS A 10 12.44 -6.70 -5.89
CA CYS A 10 12.52 -5.28 -6.22
C CYS A 10 12.57 -5.14 -7.75
N ARG A 11 11.47 -4.67 -8.37
CA ARG A 11 11.49 -4.22 -9.76
C ARG A 11 11.84 -2.73 -9.72
N PRO A 12 12.98 -2.30 -10.30
CA PRO A 12 13.47 -0.93 -10.20
C PRO A 12 12.55 0.10 -10.88
N ASP A 13 11.65 -0.38 -11.73
CA ASP A 13 11.04 0.40 -12.79
C ASP A 13 9.72 -0.28 -13.08
N ASP A 14 8.61 0.28 -12.59
CA ASP A 14 7.27 -0.21 -12.94
C ASP A 14 6.92 0.06 -14.42
N TYR A 15 7.88 0.43 -15.26
CA TYR A 15 7.71 0.84 -16.65
C TYR A 15 7.41 -0.36 -17.56
N ILE A 16 6.19 -0.45 -18.09
CA ILE A 16 5.94 -1.24 -19.30
C ILE A 16 6.52 -0.47 -20.49
N PHE A 17 7.64 -0.93 -21.05
CA PHE A 17 8.24 -0.39 -22.27
C PHE A 17 7.48 -0.89 -23.51
N THR A 18 6.46 -0.15 -23.94
CA THR A 18 5.79 -0.39 -25.22
C THR A 18 6.56 0.27 -26.36
N PHE A 19 7.09 -0.55 -27.28
CA PHE A 19 7.75 -0.09 -28.49
C PHE A 19 6.70 0.31 -29.54
N ILE A 20 6.53 1.61 -29.80
CA ILE A 20 5.71 2.08 -30.92
C ILE A 20 6.66 2.53 -32.03
N LEU A 21 6.57 1.89 -33.20
CA LEU A 21 7.29 2.31 -34.41
C LEU A 21 6.57 3.51 -35.02
N ILE A 22 7.00 4.73 -34.69
CA ILE A 22 6.52 5.96 -35.34
C ILE A 22 7.68 6.50 -36.18
N ASN A 23 7.55 6.42 -37.51
CA ASN A 23 8.48 7.00 -38.49
C ASN A 23 9.98 6.79 -38.17
N THR A 24 10.42 5.53 -38.18
CA THR A 24 11.84 5.10 -38.06
C THR A 24 12.54 5.37 -36.72
N SER A 25 11.88 5.98 -35.75
CA SER A 25 12.42 6.18 -34.39
C SER A 25 11.71 5.24 -33.40
N ILE A 26 12.50 4.57 -32.56
CA ILE A 26 11.99 3.78 -31.43
C ILE A 26 11.69 4.75 -30.29
N VAL A 27 10.42 4.86 -29.90
CA VAL A 27 10.01 5.62 -28.71
C VAL A 27 9.87 4.66 -27.54
N ILE A 28 10.55 4.98 -26.44
CA ILE A 28 10.51 4.27 -25.17
C ILE A 28 9.49 5.00 -24.28
N ILE A 29 8.34 4.40 -24.02
CA ILE A 29 7.32 4.93 -23.08
C ILE A 29 7.42 4.14 -21.79
N SER A 30 7.56 4.82 -20.66
CA SER A 30 7.54 4.21 -19.33
C SER A 30 6.20 4.43 -18.64
N VAL A 31 5.38 3.38 -18.53
CA VAL A 31 4.12 3.42 -17.75
C VAL A 31 4.41 2.98 -16.32
N SER A 32 4.46 3.90 -15.35
CA SER A 32 4.69 3.55 -13.93
C SER A 32 3.37 3.25 -13.23
N ALA A 33 3.20 2.03 -12.71
CA ALA A 33 2.11 1.66 -11.82
C ALA A 33 2.26 2.38 -10.46
N ALA A 34 1.48 3.43 -10.23
CA ALA A 34 1.55 4.19 -8.98
C ALA A 34 0.69 3.52 -7.90
N ASP A 35 1.26 3.31 -6.72
CA ASP A 35 0.49 2.81 -5.59
C ASP A 35 -0.63 3.80 -5.19
N PRO A 36 -1.81 3.30 -4.79
CA PRO A 36 -2.89 4.15 -4.32
C PRO A 36 -2.47 4.96 -3.08
N ARG A 37 -3.12 6.12 -2.91
CA ARG A 37 -2.81 7.03 -1.80
C ARG A 37 -3.27 6.44 -0.47
N LEU A 38 -2.40 6.57 0.53
CA LEU A 38 -2.62 6.22 1.92
C LEU A 38 -3.30 7.38 2.65
N ILE A 39 -4.32 7.08 3.47
CA ILE A 39 -4.95 8.06 4.37
C ILE A 39 -4.42 7.80 5.79
N ILE A 40 -3.95 8.85 6.46
CA ILE A 40 -3.24 8.75 7.74
C ILE A 40 -3.88 9.67 8.78
N TYR A 41 -4.21 9.09 9.94
CA TYR A 41 -4.55 9.80 11.16
C TYR A 41 -3.59 9.32 12.25
N PRO A 42 -2.52 10.07 12.57
CA PRO A 42 -1.48 9.59 13.47
C PRO A 42 -1.94 9.58 14.94
N GLY A 43 -1.39 8.65 15.72
CA GLY A 43 -1.51 8.57 17.17
C GLY A 43 -0.29 7.89 17.78
N ASP A 44 -0.34 7.68 19.10
CA ASP A 44 0.71 7.00 19.86
C ASP A 44 0.74 5.49 19.53
N ILE A 45 -0.42 4.89 19.28
CA ILE A 45 -0.56 3.52 18.78
C ILE A 45 -1.34 3.56 17.47
N ASN A 46 -0.76 3.03 16.40
CA ASN A 46 -1.33 3.15 15.05
C ASN A 46 -1.83 1.80 14.52
N PHE A 47 -3.08 1.75 14.06
CA PHE A 47 -3.66 0.57 13.40
C PHE A 47 -3.63 0.71 11.88
N GLY A 48 -3.10 -0.28 11.19
CA GLY A 48 -3.22 -0.39 9.73
C GLY A 48 -4.46 -1.16 9.30
N ILE A 49 -5.22 -0.63 8.35
CA ILE A 49 -6.38 -1.31 7.76
C ILE A 49 -6.21 -1.38 6.24
N LEU A 50 -6.31 -2.58 5.69
CA LEU A 50 -6.42 -2.83 4.26
C LEU A 50 -7.89 -2.81 3.85
N LEU A 51 -8.23 -2.00 2.86
CA LEU A 51 -9.57 -1.77 2.34
C LEU A 51 -9.60 -1.97 0.83
N ASN A 52 -10.79 -2.21 0.28
CA ASN A 52 -11.07 -2.26 -1.16
C ASN A 52 -11.82 -0.98 -1.55
N VAL A 53 -11.18 0.19 -1.43
CA VAL A 53 -11.86 1.48 -1.67
C VAL A 53 -12.19 1.63 -3.14
N HIS A 54 -11.23 1.33 -4.02
CA HIS A 54 -11.49 1.20 -5.45
C HIS A 54 -11.84 -0.25 -5.83
N LYS A 55 -12.62 -0.39 -6.89
CA LYS A 55 -12.82 -1.66 -7.60
C LYS A 55 -11.57 -2.01 -8.42
N ASN A 56 -11.55 -3.24 -8.92
CA ASN A 56 -10.48 -3.71 -9.79
C ASN A 56 -10.36 -2.82 -11.04
N GLY A 57 -9.13 -2.45 -11.38
CA GLY A 57 -8.79 -1.64 -12.54
C GLY A 57 -8.05 -2.46 -13.60
N ASN A 58 -7.10 -1.81 -14.27
CA ASN A 58 -6.10 -2.48 -15.12
C ASN A 58 -4.96 -3.01 -14.23
N GLU A 59 -3.97 -3.70 -14.82
CA GLU A 59 -2.87 -4.28 -14.03
C GLU A 59 -2.01 -3.25 -13.29
N SER A 60 -1.97 -2.00 -13.77
CA SER A 60 -1.10 -0.92 -13.28
C SER A 60 -1.79 0.10 -12.38
N ASP A 61 -3.12 0.22 -12.42
CA ASP A 61 -3.90 1.28 -11.79
C ASP A 61 -5.20 0.75 -11.19
N CYS A 62 -5.64 1.41 -10.13
CA CYS A 62 -6.93 1.14 -9.51
C CYS A 62 -8.10 1.54 -10.43
N GLY A 63 -9.23 0.86 -10.28
CA GLY A 63 -10.45 1.22 -11.03
C GLY A 63 -11.00 2.57 -10.59
N VAL A 64 -11.68 3.28 -11.49
CA VAL A 64 -12.32 4.59 -11.19
C VAL A 64 -13.53 4.42 -10.27
N GLN A 65 -14.15 3.24 -10.27
CA GLN A 65 -15.32 2.96 -9.45
C GLN A 65 -14.94 2.70 -7.99
N LEU A 66 -15.67 3.33 -7.07
CA LEU A 66 -15.51 3.16 -5.63
C LEU A 66 -16.44 2.05 -5.08
N ASP A 67 -16.02 1.38 -4.01
CA ASP A 67 -16.85 0.49 -3.21
C ASP A 67 -17.41 1.23 -1.98
N PRO A 68 -18.71 1.58 -1.97
CA PRO A 68 -19.32 2.31 -0.85
C PRO A 68 -19.24 1.57 0.48
N ARG A 69 -19.25 0.22 0.46
CA ARG A 69 -19.16 -0.58 1.69
C ARG A 69 -17.76 -0.48 2.29
N SER A 70 -16.74 -0.52 1.46
CA SER A 70 -15.36 -0.38 1.93
C SER A 70 -15.10 1.03 2.47
N ILE A 71 -15.65 2.06 1.82
CA ILE A 71 -15.58 3.45 2.31
C ILE A 71 -16.29 3.58 3.65
N HIS A 72 -17.51 3.02 3.77
CA HIS A 72 -18.26 3.01 5.02
C HIS A 72 -17.45 2.36 6.15
N ASN A 73 -16.85 1.19 5.90
CA ASN A 73 -16.04 0.49 6.88
C ASN A 73 -14.81 1.31 7.31
N GLY A 74 -14.13 1.96 6.36
CA GLY A 74 -13.01 2.86 6.66
C GLY A 74 -13.44 4.05 7.53
N MET A 75 -14.54 4.72 7.17
CA MET A 75 -15.07 5.84 7.96
C MET A 75 -15.55 5.39 9.35
N ALA A 76 -16.15 4.22 9.46
CA ALA A 76 -16.56 3.65 10.74
C ALA A 76 -15.36 3.36 11.65
N ALA A 77 -14.26 2.87 11.09
CA ALA A 77 -13.02 2.65 11.84
C ALA A 77 -12.39 3.97 12.31
N VAL A 78 -12.36 5.01 11.46
CA VAL A 78 -11.91 6.36 11.85
C VAL A 78 -12.79 6.93 12.95
N TRP A 79 -14.11 6.81 12.82
CA TRP A 79 -15.07 7.26 13.84
C TRP A 79 -14.85 6.52 15.16
N ALA A 80 -14.71 5.20 15.13
CA ALA A 80 -14.45 4.39 16.33
C ALA A 80 -13.16 4.81 17.03
N THR A 81 -12.09 5.04 16.27
CA THR A 81 -10.81 5.56 16.78
C THR A 81 -11.01 6.89 17.50
N HIS A 82 -11.75 7.82 16.89
CA HIS A 82 -12.07 9.11 17.50
C HIS A 82 -12.93 8.95 18.77
N GLN A 83 -13.90 8.04 18.79
CA GLN A 83 -14.72 7.78 19.98
C GLN A 83 -13.93 7.16 21.14
N ILE A 84 -12.88 6.38 20.84
CA ILE A 84 -11.99 5.84 21.86
C ILE A 84 -11.13 6.98 22.44
N ASN A 85 -10.53 7.80 21.59
CA ASN A 85 -9.67 8.92 22.02
C ASN A 85 -10.45 10.00 22.80
N SER A 86 -11.76 10.17 22.57
CA SER A 86 -12.58 11.14 23.30
C SER A 86 -12.91 10.71 24.74
N ARG A 87 -12.81 9.41 25.07
CA ARG A 87 -13.08 8.88 26.40
C ARG A 87 -11.84 9.04 27.29
N LYS A 88 -11.76 10.15 28.00
CA LYS A 88 -10.69 10.51 28.96
C LYS A 88 -10.57 9.60 30.20
N GLU A 89 -11.37 8.55 30.32
CA GLU A 89 -11.39 7.64 31.46
C GLU A 89 -10.48 6.41 31.29
N SER A 90 -9.85 6.24 30.13
CA SER A 90 -8.92 5.13 29.88
C SER A 90 -7.54 5.41 30.48
N LEU A 91 -7.05 4.45 31.28
CA LEU A 91 -5.91 4.51 32.21
C LEU A 91 -4.52 4.93 31.63
N SER A 92 -4.40 5.28 30.35
CA SER A 92 -3.09 5.44 29.69
C SER A 92 -2.79 6.77 28.99
N ASN A 93 -3.72 7.74 28.86
CA ASN A 93 -3.50 8.98 28.10
C ASN A 93 -2.99 8.78 26.65
N LEU A 94 -3.16 7.59 26.06
CA LEU A 94 -2.69 7.27 24.72
C LEU A 94 -3.75 7.60 23.67
N ASN A 95 -3.33 8.21 22.57
CA ASN A 95 -4.15 8.44 21.38
C ASN A 95 -3.95 7.30 20.38
N LEU A 96 -5.05 6.73 19.91
CA LEU A 96 -5.03 5.78 18.81
C LEU A 96 -4.99 6.52 17.46
N GLY A 97 -4.15 6.04 16.56
CA GLY A 97 -4.10 6.44 15.16
C GLY A 97 -4.53 5.31 14.22
N ILE A 98 -4.81 5.66 12.98
CA ILE A 98 -5.32 4.75 11.96
C ILE A 98 -4.79 5.10 10.57
N TYR A 99 -4.39 4.07 9.82
CA TYR A 99 -3.74 4.14 8.52
C TYR A 99 -4.54 3.28 7.55
N LEU A 100 -5.14 3.90 6.53
CA LEU A 100 -6.03 3.21 5.59
C LEU A 100 -5.33 2.99 4.25
N TYR A 101 -5.11 1.72 3.91
CA TYR A 101 -4.45 1.26 2.69
C TYR A 101 -5.49 0.73 1.72
N ASP A 102 -5.43 1.17 0.46
CA ASP A 102 -6.32 0.65 -0.58
C ASP A 102 -5.66 -0.46 -1.39
N THR A 103 -6.35 -1.59 -1.48
CA THR A 103 -5.90 -2.78 -2.20
C THR A 103 -6.56 -2.91 -3.57
N CYS A 104 -7.46 -1.98 -3.93
CA CYS A 104 -8.11 -1.89 -5.23
C CYS A 104 -8.76 -3.20 -5.72
N SER A 105 -9.15 -4.08 -4.79
CA SER A 105 -9.69 -5.41 -5.08
C SER A 105 -8.75 -6.30 -5.92
N MET A 106 -7.44 -6.10 -5.82
CA MET A 106 -6.43 -6.77 -6.62
C MET A 106 -5.27 -7.30 -5.76
N SER A 107 -4.82 -8.52 -6.03
CA SER A 107 -3.82 -9.21 -5.20
C SER A 107 -2.43 -8.55 -5.25
N ASN A 108 -2.00 -8.02 -6.39
CA ASN A 108 -0.73 -7.30 -6.53
C ASN A 108 -0.71 -6.01 -5.68
N PHE A 109 -1.81 -5.23 -5.70
CA PHE A 109 -1.96 -4.05 -4.85
C PHE A 109 -2.04 -4.45 -3.37
N ALA A 110 -2.78 -5.51 -3.03
CA ALA A 110 -2.84 -6.02 -1.66
C ALA A 110 -1.47 -6.43 -1.11
N GLU A 111 -0.64 -7.11 -1.92
CA GLU A 111 0.73 -7.50 -1.56
C GLU A 111 1.60 -6.26 -1.32
N ARG A 112 1.63 -5.31 -2.27
CA ARG A 112 2.39 -4.05 -2.16
C ARG A 112 1.97 -3.24 -0.94
N GLN A 113 0.67 -3.11 -0.69
CA GLN A 113 0.15 -2.39 0.47
C GLN A 113 0.45 -3.10 1.79
N THR A 114 0.46 -4.44 1.82
CA THR A 114 0.83 -5.20 3.02
C THR A 114 2.31 -4.97 3.36
N VAL A 115 3.20 -5.01 2.36
CA VAL A 115 4.63 -4.68 2.54
C VAL A 115 4.80 -3.23 3.02
N ARG A 116 4.02 -2.29 2.47
CA ARG A 116 4.05 -0.89 2.92
C ARG A 116 3.58 -0.73 4.36
N LEU A 117 2.54 -1.45 4.77
CA LEU A 117 2.02 -1.44 6.14
C LEU A 117 3.08 -1.91 7.14
N ILE A 118 3.70 -3.07 6.90
CA ILE A 118 4.73 -3.59 7.82
C ILE A 118 5.98 -2.69 7.84
N ALA A 119 6.32 -2.06 6.71
CA ALA A 119 7.43 -1.12 6.65
C ALA A 119 7.16 0.19 7.41
N HIS A 120 5.90 0.60 7.53
CA HIS A 120 5.50 1.79 8.28
C HIS A 120 5.57 1.58 9.80
N LEU A 121 5.60 0.34 10.27
CA LEU A 121 5.64 -0.02 11.70
C LEU A 121 7.07 -0.08 12.27
N ASP A 122 8.05 0.54 11.62
CA ASP A 122 9.49 0.60 11.97
C ASP A 122 10.22 -0.75 12.12
N ASP A 123 9.54 -1.88 11.98
CA ASP A 123 10.12 -3.23 12.05
C ASP A 123 10.86 -3.62 10.75
N ILE A 124 10.56 -2.92 9.64
CA ILE A 124 11.17 -3.15 8.33
C ILE A 124 11.46 -1.80 7.65
N GLN A 125 12.72 -1.38 7.59
CA GLN A 125 13.08 -0.24 6.75
C GLN A 125 13.02 -0.64 5.27
N ALA A 126 11.91 -0.31 4.59
CA ALA A 126 11.81 -0.43 3.15
C ALA A 126 12.78 0.53 2.47
N LYS A 127 13.99 0.05 2.16
CA LYS A 127 14.98 0.82 1.41
C LYS A 127 14.55 0.95 -0.05
N VAL A 128 14.59 2.17 -0.59
CA VAL A 128 14.43 2.41 -2.03
C VAL A 128 15.48 1.59 -2.77
N CYS A 129 15.03 0.69 -3.65
CA CYS A 129 15.91 -0.22 -4.38
C CYS A 129 16.84 0.62 -5.27
N ARG A 130 18.16 0.57 -5.02
CA ARG A 130 19.15 1.34 -5.79
C ARG A 130 19.50 0.66 -7.12
N ASN A 131 19.34 -0.67 -7.21
CA ASN A 131 19.62 -1.51 -8.38
C ASN A 131 18.79 -2.82 -8.39
N ASN A 132 18.53 -3.38 -9.57
CA ASN A 132 17.64 -4.54 -9.86
C ASN A 132 18.04 -5.89 -9.23
N LYS A 133 19.18 -5.94 -8.54
CA LYS A 133 19.80 -7.16 -8.02
C LYS A 133 19.77 -7.24 -6.50
N GLU A 134 19.30 -6.19 -5.84
CA GLU A 134 19.20 -6.17 -4.38
C GLU A 134 17.79 -6.58 -3.98
N PRO A 135 17.59 -7.72 -3.29
CA PRO A 135 16.32 -7.98 -2.64
C PRO A 135 16.06 -6.83 -1.66
N PRO A 136 14.79 -6.42 -1.43
CA PRO A 136 14.48 -5.51 -0.35
C PRO A 136 15.03 -6.14 0.94
N LEU A 137 16.09 -5.55 1.48
CA LEU A 137 16.76 -6.10 2.64
C LEU A 137 15.85 -5.85 3.84
N PHE A 138 15.15 -6.90 4.27
CA PHE A 138 14.52 -6.97 5.58
C PHE A 138 15.64 -7.04 6.62
N VAL A 139 16.05 -5.89 7.16
CA VAL A 139 16.93 -5.87 8.33
C VAL A 139 16.01 -6.03 9.54
N PHE A 140 15.95 -7.24 10.08
CA PHE A 140 15.41 -7.44 11.43
C PHE A 140 16.40 -6.77 12.39
N VAL A 141 15.96 -5.72 13.08
CA VAL A 141 16.74 -5.05 14.13
C VAL A 141 16.55 -5.79 15.45
#